data_AF-A0A522GA24-F1
#
_entry.id   AF-A0A522GA24-F1
#
_cell.length_a   1.000
_cell.length_b   1.000
_cell.length_c   1.000
_cell.angle_alpha   90.00
_cell.angle_beta   90.00
_cell.angle_gamma   90.00
#
_symmetry.space_group_name_H-M   'P 1'
#
loop_
_entity.id
_entity.type
_entity.pdbx_description
1 polymer ?
#
loop_
_entity_poly.entity_id
_entity_poly.type
_entity_poly.pdbx_seq_one_letter_code
_entity_poly.pdbx_strand_id
1 'polypeptide(L)'
;MRYIRYLAACMLATSTFGVQAKMVHKTVEWTQGGTQFHSVLVYDDASTAKRPGLVMVPNWFGVNDAAIKKAEDIAGKDYVILLTDMYGASVRPTPGHADQAQAAVKPLYADRKLMRARINAALAQLRAQAGSAPIDTAKLGAIGFCFGGAVVLDLARSGADVAAVVSFHGDLSTDDAKLAKHIKANVLAMNGADDTWTMKDADAFMAEMRQSPADWQFVVLGHAVHCFTEVGENSPGCKYDAKAAARSYRLMHGWLAGAFAGKP
;
A
#
# COMPACT_ATOMS: atom_id res chain seq x y z
N MET A 1 -65.31 15.81 -43.87
CA MET A 1 -63.98 16.49 -43.93
C MET A 1 -63.31 16.34 -42.56
N ARG A 2 -61.99 16.14 -42.55
CA ARG A 2 -61.17 15.44 -41.53
C ARG A 2 -61.21 16.04 -40.10
N TYR A 3 -61.34 15.17 -39.10
CA TYR A 3 -60.97 15.43 -37.70
C TYR A 3 -59.46 15.23 -37.53
N ILE A 4 -58.74 16.24 -37.02
CA ILE A 4 -57.33 16.12 -36.64
C ILE A 4 -57.30 15.97 -35.11
N ARG A 5 -56.86 14.79 -34.64
CA ARG A 5 -56.57 14.50 -33.22
C ARG A 5 -55.09 14.78 -32.98
N TYR A 6 -54.78 15.71 -32.07
CA TYR A 6 -53.43 15.90 -31.55
C TYR A 6 -53.15 14.83 -30.48
N LEU A 7 -52.12 14.01 -30.71
CA LEU A 7 -51.55 13.10 -29.71
C LEU A 7 -50.31 13.79 -29.13
N ALA A 8 -50.41 14.22 -27.87
CA ALA A 8 -49.27 14.72 -27.10
C ALA A 8 -48.51 13.52 -26.51
N ALA A 9 -47.28 13.30 -26.96
CA ALA A 9 -46.38 12.32 -26.37
C ALA A 9 -45.60 12.98 -25.22
N CYS A 10 -45.95 12.66 -23.97
CA CYS A 10 -45.14 12.98 -22.81
C CYS A 10 -43.90 12.07 -22.78
N MET A 11 -42.73 12.59 -23.16
CA MET A 11 -41.45 11.97 -22.83
C MET A 11 -41.18 12.19 -21.34
N LEU A 12 -41.24 11.12 -20.54
CA LEU A 12 -40.66 11.13 -19.20
C LEU A 12 -39.14 11.04 -19.33
N ALA A 13 -38.45 12.15 -19.08
CA ALA A 13 -37.01 12.15 -18.83
C ALA A 13 -36.77 11.59 -17.42
N THR A 14 -36.32 10.34 -17.34
CA THR A 14 -35.80 9.77 -16.10
C THR A 14 -34.42 10.35 -15.83
N SER A 15 -34.35 11.35 -14.94
CA SER A 15 -33.11 11.85 -14.40
C SER A 15 -32.48 10.78 -13.51
N THR A 16 -31.51 10.02 -14.03
CA THR A 16 -30.65 9.18 -13.20
C THR A 16 -29.74 10.12 -12.41
N PHE A 17 -30.07 10.34 -11.13
CA PHE A 17 -29.12 10.92 -10.19
C PHE A 17 -27.96 9.94 -10.07
N GLY A 18 -26.82 10.26 -10.69
CA GLY A 18 -25.59 9.53 -10.45
C GLY A 18 -25.25 9.66 -8.97
N VAL A 19 -25.21 8.54 -8.25
CA VAL A 19 -24.65 8.49 -6.90
C VAL A 19 -23.20 8.94 -7.05
N GLN A 20 -22.90 10.13 -6.53
CA GLN A 20 -21.54 10.66 -6.58
C GLN A 20 -20.72 9.86 -5.57
N ALA A 21 -19.85 9.00 -6.10
CA ALA A 21 -18.90 8.18 -5.34
C ALA A 21 -18.18 9.02 -4.27
N LYS A 22 -18.15 8.54 -3.02
CA LYS A 22 -17.41 9.20 -1.94
C LYS A 22 -16.35 8.23 -1.41
N MET A 23 -15.09 8.67 -1.43
CA MET A 23 -14.04 7.95 -0.73
C MET A 23 -14.35 7.92 0.77
N VAL A 24 -14.45 6.72 1.33
CA VAL A 24 -14.65 6.47 2.76
C VAL A 24 -13.29 6.48 3.43
N HIS A 25 -13.14 7.27 4.50
CA HIS A 25 -12.03 7.18 5.45
C HIS A 25 -12.59 6.79 6.82
N LYS A 26 -12.33 5.55 7.23
CA LYS A 26 -12.80 5.04 8.53
C LYS A 26 -11.62 4.70 9.41
N THR A 27 -11.53 5.32 10.58
CA THR A 27 -10.53 4.95 11.59
C THR A 27 -10.74 3.50 12.03
N VAL A 28 -9.65 2.73 12.05
CA VAL A 28 -9.57 1.37 12.59
C VAL A 28 -8.62 1.41 13.76
N GLU A 29 -9.18 1.33 14.95
CA GLU A 29 -8.42 1.27 16.20
C GLU A 29 -8.11 -0.17 16.59
N TRP A 30 -6.89 -0.41 17.03
CA TRP A 30 -6.47 -1.72 17.50
C TRP A 30 -5.32 -1.61 18.51
N THR A 31 -5.10 -2.67 19.27
CA THR A 31 -4.07 -2.69 20.33
C THR A 31 -3.16 -3.90 20.15
N GLN A 32 -1.86 -3.70 20.33
CA GLN A 32 -0.87 -4.77 20.42
C GLN A 32 0.18 -4.40 21.46
N GLY A 33 0.47 -5.34 22.38
CA GLY A 33 1.49 -5.13 23.40
C GLY A 33 1.28 -3.87 24.26
N GLY A 34 0.03 -3.53 24.56
CA GLY A 34 -0.33 -2.32 25.31
C GLY A 34 -0.25 -1.00 24.53
N THR A 35 0.19 -1.01 23.28
CA THR A 35 0.17 0.17 22.40
C THR A 35 -1.13 0.22 21.61
N GLN A 36 -1.83 1.36 21.62
CA GLN A 36 -2.98 1.62 20.75
C GLN A 36 -2.50 2.18 19.41
N PHE A 37 -3.10 1.75 18.31
CA PHE A 37 -2.79 2.14 16.94
C PHE A 37 -4.05 2.64 16.25
N HIS A 38 -3.91 3.69 15.44
CA HIS A 38 -5.02 4.27 14.66
C HIS A 38 -4.70 4.22 13.17
N SER A 39 -5.18 3.15 12.51
CA SER A 39 -5.10 2.99 11.06
C SER A 39 -6.32 3.59 10.37
N VAL A 40 -6.27 3.77 9.05
CA VAL A 40 -7.38 4.33 8.26
C VAL A 40 -7.75 3.36 7.15
N LEU A 41 -9.01 2.92 7.13
CA LEU A 41 -9.58 2.14 6.05
C LEU A 41 -10.09 3.09 4.96
N VAL A 42 -9.61 2.89 3.73
CA VAL A 42 -9.84 3.75 2.57
C VAL A 42 -10.42 2.93 1.41
N TYR A 43 -11.60 3.31 0.92
CA TYR A 43 -12.24 2.68 -0.25
C TYR A 43 -13.37 3.54 -0.82
N ASP A 44 -13.72 3.33 -2.09
CA ASP A 44 -14.91 3.91 -2.73
C ASP A 44 -16.18 3.15 -2.32
N ASP A 45 -17.21 3.82 -1.79
CA ASP A 45 -18.48 3.21 -1.37
C ASP A 45 -19.56 3.11 -2.46
N ALA A 46 -19.25 3.54 -3.69
CA ALA A 46 -20.20 3.47 -4.81
C ALA A 46 -20.62 2.04 -5.19
N SER A 47 -19.87 1.03 -4.75
CA SER A 47 -20.16 -0.38 -5.01
C SER A 47 -19.90 -1.25 -3.78
N THR A 48 -20.81 -2.21 -3.56
CA THR A 48 -20.68 -3.26 -2.55
C THR A 48 -19.94 -4.50 -3.08
N ALA A 49 -19.53 -4.50 -4.36
CA ALA A 49 -18.76 -5.58 -4.93
C ALA A 49 -17.44 -5.75 -4.19
N LYS A 50 -17.14 -7.00 -3.79
CA LYS A 50 -15.90 -7.32 -3.09
C LYS A 50 -14.70 -7.05 -3.98
N ARG A 51 -13.66 -6.42 -3.41
CA ARG A 51 -12.42 -6.04 -4.07
C ARG A 51 -11.21 -6.56 -3.29
N PRO A 52 -10.05 -6.75 -3.93
CA PRO A 52 -8.84 -7.10 -3.21
C PRO A 52 -8.51 -6.10 -2.10
N GLY A 53 -8.07 -6.62 -0.96
CA GLY A 53 -7.67 -5.83 0.20
C GLY A 53 -6.16 -5.59 0.23
N LEU A 54 -5.72 -4.37 0.50
CA LEU A 54 -4.29 -4.06 0.65
C LEU A 54 -4.02 -3.49 2.04
N VAL A 55 -2.97 -3.99 2.71
CA VAL A 55 -2.34 -3.21 3.77
C VAL A 55 -1.37 -2.23 3.11
N MET A 56 -1.54 -0.94 3.35
CA MET A 56 -0.61 0.08 2.86
C MET A 56 0.19 0.65 4.04
N VAL A 57 1.51 0.60 3.94
CA VAL A 57 2.40 1.24 4.92
C VAL A 57 2.97 2.52 4.30
N PRO A 58 2.73 3.69 4.89
CA PRO A 58 3.23 4.95 4.34
C PRO A 58 4.74 5.07 4.50
N ASN A 59 5.27 6.20 4.00
CA ASN A 59 6.64 6.60 4.30
C ASN A 59 6.84 6.84 5.82
N TRP A 60 8.06 7.18 6.20
CA TRP A 60 8.48 7.39 7.60
C TRP A 60 7.71 8.47 8.39
N PHE A 61 6.92 9.34 7.74
CA PHE A 61 6.05 10.28 8.43
C PHE A 61 4.74 9.63 8.94
N GLY A 62 4.53 8.34 8.66
CA GLY A 62 3.39 7.59 9.18
C GLY A 62 2.06 8.02 8.55
N VAL A 63 0.96 7.77 9.28
CA VAL A 63 -0.39 8.11 8.85
C VAL A 63 -0.60 9.63 8.97
N ASN A 64 -0.77 10.29 7.82
CA ASN A 64 -1.07 11.71 7.68
C ASN A 64 -1.92 11.96 6.41
N ASP A 65 -2.33 13.20 6.18
CA ASP A 65 -3.20 13.56 5.05
C ASP A 65 -2.61 13.20 3.68
N ALA A 66 -1.29 13.37 3.49
CA ALA A 66 -0.63 13.00 2.24
C ALA A 66 -0.65 11.48 2.02
N ALA A 67 -0.49 10.69 3.09
CA ALA A 67 -0.59 9.24 3.05
C ALA A 67 -2.04 8.78 2.79
N ILE A 68 -3.04 9.44 3.38
CA ILE A 68 -4.46 9.16 3.12
C ILE A 68 -4.79 9.47 1.66
N LYS A 69 -4.39 10.63 1.15
CA LYS A 69 -4.60 11.00 -0.25
C LYS A 69 -3.95 10.02 -1.22
N LYS A 70 -2.74 9.55 -0.92
CA LYS A 70 -2.07 8.50 -1.71
C LYS A 70 -2.83 7.17 -1.64
N ALA A 71 -3.36 6.80 -0.48
CA ALA A 71 -4.20 5.62 -0.34
C ALA A 71 -5.52 5.77 -1.14
N GLU A 72 -6.13 6.95 -1.17
CA GLU A 72 -7.32 7.23 -2.00
C GLU A 72 -7.02 7.00 -3.49
N ASP A 73 -5.93 7.59 -3.98
CA ASP A 73 -5.54 7.52 -5.39
C ASP A 73 -5.24 6.08 -5.83
N ILE A 74 -4.61 5.29 -4.96
CA ILE A 74 -4.31 3.88 -5.23
C ILE A 74 -5.56 3.01 -5.08
N ALA A 75 -6.40 3.27 -4.06
CA ALA A 75 -7.61 2.49 -3.83
C ALA A 75 -8.56 2.61 -5.03
N GLY A 76 -8.83 3.85 -5.45
CA GLY A 76 -9.77 4.16 -6.53
C GLY A 76 -11.01 3.27 -6.47
N LYS A 77 -11.32 2.63 -7.59
CA LYS A 77 -12.38 1.62 -7.68
C LYS A 77 -11.89 0.18 -7.48
N ASP A 78 -10.58 -0.03 -7.35
CA ASP A 78 -9.95 -1.35 -7.54
C ASP A 78 -9.64 -2.06 -6.22
N TYR A 79 -9.40 -1.31 -5.13
CA TYR A 79 -8.96 -1.89 -3.86
C TYR A 79 -9.72 -1.34 -2.65
N VAL A 80 -9.67 -2.11 -1.55
CA VAL A 80 -9.93 -1.62 -0.20
C VAL A 80 -8.61 -1.59 0.56
N ILE A 81 -8.20 -0.42 1.03
CA ILE A 81 -6.87 -0.22 1.62
C ILE A 81 -6.98 0.03 3.12
N LEU A 82 -6.22 -0.70 3.93
CA LEU A 82 -5.91 -0.31 5.31
C LEU A 82 -4.57 0.43 5.32
N LEU A 83 -4.60 1.75 5.36
CA LEU A 83 -3.43 2.58 5.61
C LEU A 83 -3.04 2.42 7.08
N THR A 84 -1.93 1.76 7.34
CA THR A 84 -1.61 1.27 8.68
C THR A 84 -0.68 2.18 9.47
N ASP A 85 -1.00 2.32 10.75
CA ASP A 85 -0.15 2.96 11.74
C ASP A 85 0.82 1.92 12.32
N MET A 86 2.11 2.15 12.13
CA MET A 86 3.18 1.29 12.62
C MET A 86 3.80 1.80 13.94
N TYR A 87 3.51 3.03 14.35
CA TYR A 87 4.19 3.67 15.48
C TYR A 87 3.35 3.65 16.76
N GLY A 88 2.03 3.75 16.61
CA GLY A 88 1.06 3.91 17.69
C GLY A 88 0.38 5.28 17.59
N ALA A 89 -0.84 5.38 18.09
CA ALA A 89 -1.74 6.52 17.92
C ALA A 89 -1.15 7.84 18.45
N SER A 90 -0.28 7.77 19.46
CA SER A 90 0.38 8.93 20.08
C SER A 90 1.63 9.41 19.33
N VAL A 91 2.08 8.70 18.29
CA VAL A 91 3.31 9.03 17.55
C VAL A 91 2.94 9.41 16.11
N ARG A 92 3.00 10.71 15.81
CA ARG A 92 2.70 11.29 14.49
C ARG A 92 3.81 12.28 14.11
N PRO A 93 4.89 11.82 13.45
CA PRO A 93 5.93 12.71 12.97
C PRO A 93 5.37 13.77 12.03
N THR A 94 5.78 15.02 12.24
CA THR A 94 5.30 16.14 11.43
C THR A 94 6.09 16.20 10.11
N PRO A 95 5.43 16.30 8.94
CA PRO A 95 6.12 16.50 7.68
C PRO A 95 7.11 17.68 7.74
N GLY A 96 8.34 17.46 7.26
CA GLY A 96 9.43 18.42 7.36
C GLY A 96 10.29 18.31 8.62
N HIS A 97 9.87 17.54 9.62
CA HIS A 97 10.65 17.27 10.85
C HIS A 97 11.28 15.87 10.81
N ALA A 98 12.40 15.76 10.09
CA ALA A 98 13.13 14.51 9.87
C ALA A 98 13.59 13.84 11.18
N ASP A 99 13.90 14.63 12.22
CA ASP A 99 14.28 14.15 13.55
C ASP A 99 13.17 13.35 14.21
N GLN A 100 11.91 13.81 14.10
CA GLN A 100 10.74 13.10 14.62
C GLN A 100 10.50 11.79 13.86
N ALA A 101 10.61 11.81 12.53
CA ALA A 101 10.44 10.62 11.70
C ALA A 101 11.54 9.59 11.99
N GLN A 102 12.80 10.04 12.13
CA GLN A 102 13.92 9.19 12.51
C GLN A 102 13.73 8.56 13.88
N ALA A 103 13.27 9.33 14.87
CA ALA A 103 12.95 8.81 16.21
C ALA A 103 11.84 7.75 16.17
N ALA A 104 10.82 7.93 15.32
CA ALA A 104 9.70 7.01 15.19
C ALA A 104 10.07 5.67 14.51
N VAL A 105 10.90 5.69 13.46
CA VAL A 105 11.30 4.46 12.75
C VAL A 105 12.37 3.65 13.47
N LYS A 106 13.25 4.32 14.23
CA LYS A 106 14.43 3.70 14.86
C LYS A 106 14.11 2.44 15.68
N PRO A 107 13.09 2.41 16.56
CA PRO A 107 12.77 1.21 17.33
C PRO A 107 12.39 0.00 16.46
N LEU A 108 11.73 0.23 15.33
CA LEU A 108 11.28 -0.85 14.43
C LEU A 108 12.41 -1.39 13.58
N TYR A 109 13.32 -0.52 13.12
CA TYR A 109 14.55 -0.98 12.46
C TYR A 109 15.48 -1.74 13.40
N ALA A 110 15.56 -1.31 14.67
CA ALA A 110 16.35 -1.98 15.69
C ALA A 110 15.77 -3.35 16.10
N ASP A 111 14.43 -3.49 16.05
CA ASP A 111 13.73 -4.73 16.34
C ASP A 111 12.82 -5.14 15.16
N ARG A 112 13.42 -5.83 14.18
CA ARG A 112 12.70 -6.36 13.02
C ARG A 112 11.65 -7.41 13.40
N LYS A 113 11.78 -8.10 14.54
CA LYS A 113 10.74 -9.02 15.03
C LYS A 113 9.50 -8.25 15.47
N LEU A 114 9.67 -7.12 16.16
CA LEU A 114 8.57 -6.22 16.48
C LEU A 114 7.93 -5.63 15.21
N MET A 115 8.74 -5.22 14.23
CA MET A 115 8.23 -4.74 12.94
C MET A 115 7.33 -5.79 12.27
N ARG A 116 7.81 -7.04 12.15
CA ARG A 116 7.03 -8.17 11.61
C ARG A 116 5.76 -8.43 12.43
N ALA A 117 5.83 -8.40 13.76
CA ALA A 117 4.67 -8.61 14.61
C ALA A 117 3.58 -7.53 14.39
N ARG A 118 3.98 -6.26 14.25
CA ARG A 118 3.05 -5.14 14.01
C ARG A 118 2.37 -5.23 12.65
N ILE A 119 3.12 -5.48 11.58
CA ILE A 119 2.54 -5.55 10.24
C ILE A 119 1.63 -6.78 10.06
N ASN A 120 1.93 -7.91 10.71
CA ASN A 120 1.02 -9.05 10.73
C ASN A 120 -0.27 -8.75 11.50
N ALA A 121 -0.20 -7.99 12.61
CA ALA A 121 -1.39 -7.55 13.32
C ALA A 121 -2.24 -6.60 12.45
N ALA A 122 -1.62 -5.66 11.73
CA ALA A 122 -2.31 -4.81 10.76
C ALA A 122 -3.01 -5.61 9.66
N LEU A 123 -2.36 -6.65 9.11
CA LEU A 123 -3.00 -7.57 8.15
C LEU A 123 -4.22 -8.28 8.75
N ALA A 124 -4.14 -8.70 10.02
CA ALA A 124 -5.29 -9.27 10.72
C ALA A 124 -6.43 -8.25 10.89
N GLN A 125 -6.11 -6.97 11.13
CA GLN A 125 -7.11 -5.91 11.20
C GLN A 125 -7.81 -5.69 9.85
N LEU A 126 -7.06 -5.69 8.74
CA LEU A 126 -7.66 -5.61 7.40
C LEU A 126 -8.65 -6.77 7.17
N ARG A 127 -8.25 -8.00 7.52
CA ARG A 127 -9.14 -9.18 7.43
C ARG A 127 -10.41 -9.00 8.25
N ALA A 128 -10.30 -8.46 9.47
CA ALA A 128 -11.43 -8.24 10.36
C ALA A 128 -12.43 -7.20 9.81
N GLN A 129 -12.03 -6.33 8.89
CA GLN A 129 -12.95 -5.36 8.28
C GLN A 129 -13.90 -5.97 7.24
N ALA A 130 -13.73 -7.23 6.84
CA ALA A 130 -14.55 -7.87 5.80
C ALA A 130 -16.06 -7.94 6.10
N GLY A 131 -16.46 -7.78 7.36
CA GLY A 131 -17.88 -7.66 7.75
C GLY A 131 -18.47 -6.25 7.58
N SER A 132 -17.63 -5.22 7.40
CA SER A 132 -18.05 -3.81 7.34
C SER A 132 -17.51 -3.03 6.14
N ALA A 133 -16.77 -3.70 5.26
CA ALA A 133 -16.22 -3.14 4.03
C ALA A 133 -16.18 -4.22 2.93
N PRO A 134 -16.25 -3.84 1.64
CA PRO A 134 -16.36 -4.78 0.52
C PRO A 134 -15.00 -5.40 0.17
N ILE A 135 -14.42 -6.17 1.10
CA ILE A 135 -13.11 -6.82 0.98
C ILE A 135 -13.30 -8.27 0.53
N ASP A 136 -12.56 -8.67 -0.50
CA ASP A 136 -12.31 -10.06 -0.85
C ASP A 136 -11.11 -10.58 -0.05
N THR A 137 -11.37 -11.33 1.02
CA THR A 137 -10.34 -11.84 1.93
C THR A 137 -9.49 -12.96 1.33
N ALA A 138 -9.87 -13.51 0.17
CA ALA A 138 -9.03 -14.43 -0.60
C ALA A 138 -7.94 -13.68 -1.39
N LYS A 139 -8.13 -12.37 -1.63
CA LYS A 139 -7.24 -11.51 -2.43
C LYS A 139 -6.67 -10.39 -1.58
N LEU A 140 -5.72 -10.74 -0.71
CA LEU A 140 -5.02 -9.78 0.11
C LEU A 140 -3.59 -9.56 -0.35
N GLY A 141 -3.13 -8.31 -0.32
CA GLY A 141 -1.76 -7.91 -0.61
C GLY A 141 -1.27 -6.87 0.38
N ALA A 142 -0.02 -6.43 0.22
CA ALA A 142 0.47 -5.24 0.90
C ALA A 142 1.37 -4.39 0.01
N ILE A 143 1.34 -3.09 0.23
CA ILE A 143 2.15 -2.11 -0.51
C ILE A 143 2.82 -1.16 0.49
N GLY A 144 4.02 -0.69 0.17
CA GLY A 144 4.77 0.14 1.10
C GLY A 144 5.73 1.10 0.42
N PHE A 145 5.92 2.27 1.03
CA PHE A 145 6.76 3.36 0.48
C PHE A 145 7.88 3.71 1.46
N CYS A 146 9.14 3.80 1.02
CA CYS A 146 10.29 4.14 1.87
C CYS A 146 10.35 3.20 3.10
N PHE A 147 10.22 3.71 4.32
CA PHE A 147 10.06 2.92 5.54
C PHE A 147 8.99 1.82 5.37
N GLY A 148 7.83 2.16 4.81
CA GLY A 148 6.77 1.21 4.55
C GLY A 148 7.16 0.11 3.56
N GLY A 149 8.03 0.41 2.60
CA GLY A 149 8.58 -0.57 1.66
C GLY A 149 9.38 -1.65 2.38
N ALA A 150 10.20 -1.24 3.36
CA ALA A 150 10.92 -2.17 4.22
C ALA A 150 9.95 -3.03 5.06
N VAL A 151 8.91 -2.41 5.63
CA VAL A 151 7.90 -3.10 6.45
C VAL A 151 7.16 -4.18 5.67
N VAL A 152 6.77 -3.93 4.41
CA VAL A 152 6.07 -4.95 3.61
C VAL A 152 6.98 -6.07 3.12
N LEU A 153 8.29 -5.81 2.94
CA LEU A 153 9.26 -6.88 2.74
C LEU A 153 9.39 -7.75 4.00
N ASP A 154 9.38 -7.15 5.19
CA ASP A 154 9.35 -7.87 6.46
C ASP A 154 8.04 -8.68 6.66
N LEU A 155 6.89 -8.18 6.18
CA LEU A 155 5.65 -8.95 6.13
C LEU A 155 5.79 -10.20 5.24
N ALA A 156 6.47 -10.09 4.10
CA ALA A 156 6.72 -11.23 3.23
C ALA A 156 7.65 -12.25 3.93
N ARG A 157 8.74 -11.76 4.54
CA ARG A 157 9.73 -12.56 5.29
C ARG A 157 9.13 -13.29 6.48
N SER A 158 8.03 -12.78 7.06
CA SER A 158 7.31 -13.49 8.13
C SER A 158 6.48 -14.69 7.62
N GLY A 159 6.40 -14.90 6.31
CA GLY A 159 5.59 -15.94 5.68
C GLY A 159 4.09 -15.68 5.74
N ALA A 160 3.71 -14.40 5.82
CA ALA A 160 2.31 -13.97 5.80
C ALA A 160 1.59 -14.50 4.55
N ASP A 161 0.34 -14.93 4.73
CA ASP A 161 -0.50 -15.43 3.65
C ASP A 161 -1.17 -14.27 2.90
N VAL A 162 -0.38 -13.58 2.06
CA VAL A 162 -0.85 -12.58 1.11
C VAL A 162 -0.42 -12.98 -0.29
N ALA A 163 -1.17 -12.60 -1.31
CA ALA A 163 -0.89 -12.94 -2.69
C ALA A 163 0.39 -12.23 -3.19
N ALA A 164 0.58 -10.97 -2.80
CA ALA A 164 1.74 -10.20 -3.20
C ALA A 164 2.09 -9.08 -2.21
N VAL A 165 3.37 -8.71 -2.20
CA VAL A 165 3.91 -7.52 -1.55
C VAL A 165 4.61 -6.63 -2.58
N VAL A 166 4.40 -5.32 -2.48
CA VAL A 166 5.01 -4.33 -3.38
C VAL A 166 5.73 -3.25 -2.59
N SER A 167 7.06 -3.20 -2.72
CA SER A 167 7.92 -2.21 -2.08
C SER A 167 8.35 -1.13 -3.07
N PHE A 168 8.11 0.13 -2.71
CA PHE A 168 8.59 1.30 -3.43
C PHE A 168 9.71 1.94 -2.62
N HIS A 169 10.91 2.01 -3.21
CA HIS A 169 12.13 2.60 -2.63
C HIS A 169 12.37 2.24 -1.16
N GLY A 170 11.98 1.03 -0.76
CA GLY A 170 12.13 0.57 0.62
C GLY A 170 13.54 0.05 0.90
N ASP A 171 14.00 0.21 2.14
CA ASP A 171 15.21 -0.45 2.62
C ASP A 171 15.11 -1.96 2.38
N LEU A 172 16.06 -2.49 1.61
CA LEU A 172 16.08 -3.87 1.15
C LEU A 172 16.73 -4.84 2.16
N SER A 173 17.41 -4.31 3.17
CA SER A 173 18.13 -5.09 4.18
C SER A 173 17.17 -5.99 4.99
N THR A 174 17.76 -7.00 5.63
CA THR A 174 17.08 -7.99 6.48
C THR A 174 17.94 -8.30 7.69
N ASP A 175 17.31 -8.67 8.82
CA ASP A 175 18.00 -9.19 10.01
C ASP A 175 18.44 -10.65 9.85
N ASP A 176 17.77 -11.42 9.00
CA ASP A 176 18.11 -12.80 8.68
C ASP A 176 17.69 -13.19 7.26
N ALA A 177 18.66 -13.37 6.37
CA ALA A 177 18.41 -13.77 4.98
C ALA A 177 17.77 -15.17 4.87
N LYS A 178 17.87 -16.02 5.90
CA LYS A 178 17.21 -17.34 5.91
C LYS A 178 15.70 -17.23 5.98
N LEU A 179 15.15 -16.07 6.31
CA LEU A 179 13.70 -15.82 6.30
C LEU A 179 13.12 -15.89 4.88
N ALA A 180 13.94 -15.75 3.83
CA ALA A 180 13.52 -15.88 2.43
C ALA A 180 12.76 -17.18 2.14
N LYS A 181 13.15 -18.29 2.79
CA LYS A 181 12.50 -19.60 2.65
C LYS A 181 11.04 -19.62 3.11
N HIS A 182 10.63 -18.64 3.92
CA HIS A 182 9.28 -18.52 4.44
C HIS A 182 8.38 -17.67 3.54
N ILE A 183 8.96 -16.89 2.62
CA ILE A 183 8.21 -16.01 1.73
C ILE A 183 7.32 -16.86 0.80
N LYS A 184 6.02 -16.59 0.87
CA LYS A 184 4.98 -17.20 0.02
C LYS A 184 4.36 -16.21 -0.97
N ALA A 185 4.44 -14.93 -0.65
CA ALA A 185 3.85 -13.85 -1.43
C ALA A 185 4.74 -13.52 -2.64
N ASN A 186 4.13 -13.18 -3.77
CA ASN A 186 4.87 -12.65 -4.91
C ASN A 186 5.49 -11.29 -4.54
N VAL A 187 6.79 -11.11 -4.75
CA VAL A 187 7.53 -9.91 -4.31
C VAL A 187 7.88 -9.00 -5.48
N LEU A 188 7.34 -7.78 -5.50
CA LEU A 188 7.82 -6.72 -6.39
C LEU A 188 8.52 -5.64 -5.56
N ALA A 189 9.82 -5.48 -5.74
CA ALA A 189 10.58 -4.37 -5.19
C ALA A 189 11.01 -3.43 -6.32
N MET A 190 10.74 -2.14 -6.17
CA MET A 190 11.07 -1.10 -7.15
C MET A 190 11.94 -0.04 -6.50
N ASN A 191 13.11 0.23 -7.09
CA ASN A 191 14.04 1.23 -6.56
C ASN A 191 14.51 2.21 -7.63
N GLY A 192 14.89 3.42 -7.21
CA GLY A 192 15.57 4.36 -8.09
C GLY A 192 17.01 3.90 -8.37
N ALA A 193 17.48 4.04 -9.61
CA ALA A 193 18.85 3.69 -9.99
C ALA A 193 19.90 4.55 -9.28
N ASP A 194 19.54 5.80 -8.98
CA ASP A 194 20.44 6.80 -8.39
C ASP A 194 20.20 6.98 -6.87
N ASP A 195 19.42 6.08 -6.26
CA ASP A 195 19.20 6.05 -4.82
C ASP A 195 20.43 5.48 -4.09
N THR A 196 21.26 6.39 -3.58
CA THR A 196 22.50 6.05 -2.87
C THR A 196 22.29 5.38 -1.50
N TRP A 197 21.06 5.39 -0.96
CA TRP A 197 20.76 4.83 0.36
C TRP A 197 20.40 3.36 0.29
N THR A 198 19.54 3.01 -0.67
CA THR A 198 18.99 1.65 -0.80
C THR A 198 19.75 0.79 -1.81
N MET A 199 20.24 1.36 -2.92
CA MET A 199 20.84 0.55 -4.00
C MET A 199 22.07 -0.25 -3.58
N LYS A 200 22.77 0.18 -2.54
CA LYS A 200 23.92 -0.56 -1.97
C LYS A 200 23.57 -1.97 -1.50
N ASP A 201 22.30 -2.24 -1.18
CA ASP A 201 21.83 -3.53 -0.67
C ASP A 201 21.16 -4.40 -1.76
N ALA A 202 21.11 -3.93 -3.01
CA ALA A 202 20.40 -4.59 -4.11
C ALA A 202 20.91 -6.02 -4.38
N ASP A 203 22.24 -6.22 -4.40
CA ASP A 203 22.83 -7.54 -4.65
C ASP A 203 22.53 -8.53 -3.52
N ALA A 204 22.58 -8.07 -2.26
CA ALA A 204 22.24 -8.87 -1.10
C ALA A 204 20.75 -9.27 -1.11
N PHE A 205 19.87 -8.33 -1.46
CA PHE A 205 18.44 -8.59 -1.62
C PHE A 205 18.15 -9.60 -2.73
N MET A 206 18.77 -9.46 -3.91
CA MET A 206 18.60 -10.43 -5.00
C MET A 206 19.14 -11.81 -4.61
N ALA A 207 20.23 -11.89 -3.86
CA ALA A 207 20.75 -13.16 -3.31
C ALA A 207 19.82 -13.78 -2.27
N GLU A 208 19.17 -12.96 -1.44
CA GLU A 208 18.11 -13.39 -0.52
C GLU A 208 16.90 -13.94 -1.29
N MET A 209 16.34 -13.18 -2.24
CA MET A 209 15.15 -13.59 -2.99
C MET A 209 15.35 -14.85 -3.83
N ARG A 210 16.57 -15.12 -4.32
CA ARG A 210 16.90 -16.40 -4.98
C ARG A 210 16.76 -17.63 -4.08
N GLN A 211 16.72 -17.46 -2.76
CA GLN A 211 16.47 -18.54 -1.79
C GLN A 211 14.98 -18.71 -1.48
N SER A 212 14.13 -17.79 -1.96
CA SER A 212 12.68 -17.87 -1.82
C SER A 212 12.08 -18.80 -2.88
N PRO A 213 11.02 -19.56 -2.55
CA PRO A 213 10.25 -20.29 -3.54
C PRO A 213 9.24 -19.40 -4.30
N ALA A 214 9.03 -18.15 -3.89
CA ALA A 214 8.03 -17.25 -4.47
C ALA A 214 8.55 -16.55 -5.74
N ASP A 215 7.61 -16.13 -6.61
CA ASP A 215 7.92 -15.26 -7.74
C ASP A 215 8.34 -13.88 -7.25
N TRP A 216 9.39 -13.32 -7.84
CA TRP A 216 9.91 -12.02 -7.44
C TRP A 216 10.49 -11.23 -8.60
N GLN A 217 10.40 -9.90 -8.49
CA GLN A 217 11.05 -8.96 -9.38
C GLN A 217 11.68 -7.82 -8.58
N PHE A 218 12.90 -7.46 -8.98
CA PHE A 218 13.55 -6.22 -8.57
C PHE A 218 13.68 -5.31 -9.80
N VAL A 219 12.98 -4.18 -9.78
CA VAL A 219 12.93 -3.24 -10.90
C VAL A 219 13.68 -1.97 -10.53
N VAL A 220 14.67 -1.63 -11.35
CA VAL A 220 15.47 -0.42 -11.18
C VAL A 220 15.00 0.65 -12.17
N LEU A 221 14.63 1.82 -11.66
CA LEU A 221 14.12 2.95 -12.41
C LEU A 221 15.24 3.96 -12.66
N GLY A 222 15.72 4.03 -13.90
CA GLY A 222 16.77 4.97 -14.30
C GLY A 222 16.43 6.44 -13.97
N HIS A 223 17.44 7.20 -13.53
CA HIS A 223 17.35 8.61 -13.12
C HIS A 223 16.52 8.92 -11.87
N ALA A 224 15.81 7.93 -11.32
CA ALA A 224 15.09 8.10 -10.07
C ALA A 224 16.05 7.94 -8.88
N VAL A 225 15.87 8.78 -7.87
CA VAL A 225 16.50 8.67 -6.54
C VAL A 225 15.49 8.11 -5.53
N HIS A 226 15.80 8.17 -4.23
CA HIS A 226 14.83 7.81 -3.19
C HIS A 226 13.57 8.69 -3.28
N CYS A 227 12.46 8.26 -2.68
CA CYS A 227 11.20 9.03 -2.64
C CYS A 227 10.58 9.37 -4.01
N PHE A 228 10.91 8.65 -5.09
CA PHE A 228 10.40 8.99 -6.43
C PHE A 228 8.87 8.98 -6.56
N THR A 229 8.14 8.40 -5.60
CA THR A 229 6.67 8.44 -5.50
C THR A 229 6.10 9.52 -4.59
N GLU A 230 6.93 10.27 -3.86
CA GLU A 230 6.48 11.20 -2.81
C GLU A 230 6.24 12.59 -3.42
N VAL A 231 5.00 12.87 -3.82
CA VAL A 231 4.62 14.12 -4.49
C VAL A 231 5.05 15.33 -3.67
N GLY A 232 5.75 16.28 -4.31
CA GLY A 232 6.22 17.51 -3.70
C GLY A 232 7.61 17.41 -3.05
N GLU A 233 8.15 16.20 -2.89
CA GLU A 233 9.49 16.01 -2.33
C GLU A 233 10.59 16.42 -3.31
N ASN A 234 11.59 17.16 -2.85
CA ASN A 234 12.68 17.70 -3.66
C ASN A 234 13.93 18.03 -2.82
N SER A 235 14.37 17.07 -2.02
CA SER A 235 15.56 17.16 -1.20
C SER A 235 16.74 16.41 -1.84
N PRO A 236 18.00 16.72 -1.46
CA PRO A 236 19.15 15.93 -1.91
C PRO A 236 18.98 14.43 -1.57
N GLY A 237 19.04 13.58 -2.60
CA GLY A 237 18.90 12.12 -2.47
C GLY A 237 17.47 11.59 -2.37
N CYS A 238 16.46 12.45 -2.21
CA CYS A 238 15.05 12.08 -2.05
C CYS A 238 14.18 13.09 -2.84
N LYS A 239 13.61 12.66 -3.96
CA LYS A 239 12.93 13.57 -4.90
C LYS A 239 11.84 12.87 -5.68
N TYR A 240 10.70 13.54 -5.83
CA TYR A 240 9.60 13.11 -6.67
C TYR A 240 9.99 13.06 -8.16
N ASP A 241 9.67 11.95 -8.82
CA ASP A 241 9.73 11.82 -10.27
C ASP A 241 8.39 11.28 -10.79
N ALA A 242 7.61 12.15 -11.44
CA ALA A 242 6.28 11.82 -11.94
C ALA A 242 6.30 10.67 -12.97
N LYS A 243 7.36 10.54 -13.78
CA LYS A 243 7.46 9.47 -14.77
C LYS A 243 7.79 8.14 -14.09
N ALA A 244 8.73 8.14 -13.15
CA ALA A 244 9.08 6.97 -12.36
C ALA A 244 7.86 6.49 -11.54
N ALA A 245 7.18 7.40 -10.84
CA ALA A 245 5.97 7.11 -10.08
C ALA A 245 4.87 6.50 -10.96
N ALA A 246 4.55 7.12 -12.09
CA ALA A 246 3.51 6.59 -12.98
C ALA A 246 3.86 5.21 -13.55
N ARG A 247 5.14 4.94 -13.85
CA ARG A 247 5.61 3.61 -14.29
C ARG A 247 5.50 2.58 -13.18
N SER A 248 5.96 2.91 -11.98
CA SER A 248 5.92 2.01 -10.82
C SER A 248 4.49 1.68 -10.40
N TYR A 249 3.55 2.64 -10.45
CA TYR A 249 2.14 2.34 -10.16
C TYR A 249 1.54 1.38 -11.18
N ARG A 250 1.80 1.56 -12.49
CA ARG A 250 1.34 0.58 -13.51
C ARG A 250 1.90 -0.81 -13.27
N LEU A 251 3.19 -0.92 -12.91
CA LEU A 251 3.81 -2.20 -12.56
C LEU A 251 3.14 -2.82 -11.33
N MET A 252 2.91 -2.05 -10.27
CA MET A 252 2.19 -2.49 -9.08
C MET A 252 0.80 -3.04 -9.42
N HIS A 253 -0.02 -2.30 -10.17
CA HIS A 253 -1.37 -2.77 -10.53
C HIS A 253 -1.32 -4.06 -11.35
N GLY A 254 -0.41 -4.16 -12.33
CA GLY A 254 -0.23 -5.39 -13.11
C GLY A 254 0.22 -6.59 -12.25
N TRP A 255 1.17 -6.36 -11.35
CA TRP A 255 1.69 -7.37 -10.42
C TRP A 255 0.60 -7.90 -9.47
N LEU A 256 -0.14 -6.99 -8.84
CA LEU A 256 -1.25 -7.32 -7.95
C LEU A 256 -2.35 -8.09 -8.71
N ALA A 257 -2.76 -7.62 -9.88
CA ALA A 257 -3.78 -8.28 -10.70
C ALA A 257 -3.37 -9.72 -11.06
N GLY A 258 -2.12 -9.94 -11.48
CA GLY A 258 -1.59 -11.27 -11.76
C GLY A 258 -1.59 -12.19 -10.53
N ALA A 259 -1.15 -11.68 -9.38
CA ALA A 259 -1.13 -12.44 -8.13
C ALA A 259 -2.54 -12.81 -7.63
N PHE A 260 -3.52 -11.92 -7.82
CA PHE A 260 -4.91 -12.16 -7.42
C PHE A 260 -5.69 -13.07 -8.37
N ALA A 261 -5.32 -13.11 -9.66
CA ALA A 261 -5.95 -14.03 -10.62
C ALA A 261 -5.66 -15.50 -10.31
N GLY A 262 -4.53 -15.80 -9.66
CA GLY A 262 -4.17 -17.15 -9.21
C GLY A 262 -4.83 -17.58 -7.89
N LYS A 263 -5.68 -16.74 -7.28
CA LYS A 263 -6.40 -17.04 -6.03
C LYS A 263 -7.88 -17.31 -6.33
N PRO A 264 -8.49 -18.35 -5.72
CA PRO A 264 -9.90 -18.70 -5.91
C PRO A 264 -10.86 -17.60 -5.43
#